data_AF-A0A9K3D3J0-F1
#
_entry.id   AF-A0A9K3D3J0-F1
#
_cell.length_a   1.000
_cell.length_b   1.000
_cell.length_c   1.000
_cell.angle_alpha   90.00
_cell.angle_beta   90.00
_cell.angle_gamma   90.00
#
_symmetry.space_group_name_H-M   'P 1'
#
loop_
_entity.id
_entity.type
_entity.pdbx_description
1 polymer ?
#
loop_
_entity_poly.entity_id
_entity_poly.type
_entity_poly.pdbx_seq_one_letter_code
_entity_poly.pdbx_strand_id
1 'polypeptide(L)'
;NAIERKFALFNLALSECVIVNMWANDIGRHDASNYSLLRTVFDVHLQLFAHQNTKTLMLFVIRDFDSDAMPLETVVQTLTEDLEKIWASISKPEDYAAAQLSDFFDLDFTSLPHINDSFDLDFTSLPLIKYEAQMFDEQVLALRDRFTDKDHSQYIFKEEYSASRSVPVDGLSLYASGIWDVIQDNKDLDIPSQQEMLASLRCDELATECKELIDGFLNQARQTLNQCKRRVAFTPHLQAMVQSTVSIRSPDRRSRMPKGLALDLERKV
;
A
#
# COMPACT_ATOMS: atom_id res chain seq x y z
N ASN A 1 -18.26 -15.79 -1.72
CA ASN A 1 -17.50 -15.62 -2.99
C ASN A 1 -17.53 -14.21 -3.55
N ALA A 2 -18.68 -13.58 -3.85
CA ALA A 2 -18.69 -12.24 -4.47
C ALA A 2 -18.12 -11.13 -3.57
N ILE A 3 -18.43 -11.17 -2.27
CA ILE A 3 -17.94 -10.17 -1.29
C ILE A 3 -16.45 -10.36 -1.01
N GLU A 4 -15.99 -11.59 -0.80
CA GLU A 4 -14.57 -11.91 -0.58
C GLU A 4 -13.70 -11.46 -1.74
N ARG A 5 -14.15 -11.69 -2.99
CA ARG A 5 -13.45 -11.21 -4.19
C ARG A 5 -13.32 -9.69 -4.20
N LYS A 6 -14.37 -8.96 -3.84
CA LYS A 6 -14.35 -7.49 -3.78
C LYS A 6 -13.38 -6.96 -2.72
N PHE A 7 -13.38 -7.56 -1.53
CA PHE A 7 -12.42 -7.19 -0.48
C PHE A 7 -10.98 -7.56 -0.86
N ALA A 8 -10.76 -8.71 -1.50
CA ALA A 8 -9.45 -9.11 -2.00
C ALA A 8 -8.91 -8.11 -3.05
N LEU A 9 -9.74 -7.72 -4.03
CA LEU A 9 -9.44 -6.67 -5.02
C LEU A 9 -9.03 -5.37 -4.35
N PHE A 10 -9.86 -4.92 -3.39
CA PHE A 10 -9.64 -3.66 -2.70
C PHE A 10 -8.35 -3.66 -1.89
N ASN A 11 -8.11 -4.72 -1.12
CA ASN A 11 -6.91 -4.85 -0.29
C ASN A 11 -5.64 -4.91 -1.15
N LEU A 12 -5.64 -5.68 -2.25
CA LEU A 12 -4.48 -5.78 -3.14
C LEU A 12 -4.18 -4.49 -3.90
N ALA A 13 -5.21 -3.71 -4.25
CA ALA A 13 -5.02 -2.43 -4.92
C ALA A 13 -4.38 -1.35 -4.02
N LEU A 14 -4.50 -1.50 -2.69
CA LEU A 14 -4.04 -0.53 -1.70
C LEU A 14 -2.77 -0.96 -0.94
N SER A 15 -2.52 -2.27 -0.82
CA SER A 15 -1.54 -2.79 0.14
C SER A 15 -0.23 -3.19 -0.54
N GLU A 16 0.89 -2.78 0.06
CA GLU A 16 2.24 -3.26 -0.30
C GLU A 16 2.54 -4.63 0.34
N CYS A 17 1.94 -4.87 1.52
CA CYS A 17 2.05 -6.10 2.29
C CYS A 17 0.65 -6.58 2.68
N VAL A 18 0.35 -7.84 2.40
CA VAL A 18 -0.87 -8.53 2.82
C VAL A 18 -0.51 -9.56 3.87
N ILE A 19 -1.08 -9.40 5.07
CA ILE A 19 -0.89 -10.35 6.16
C ILE A 19 -1.93 -11.46 6.04
N VAL A 20 -1.48 -12.70 5.92
CA VAL A 20 -2.33 -13.89 5.93
C VAL A 20 -2.18 -14.57 7.29
N ASN A 21 -3.13 -14.30 8.18
CA ASN A 21 -3.15 -14.89 9.51
C ASN A 21 -3.85 -16.26 9.47
N MET A 22 -3.13 -17.33 9.82
CA MET A 22 -3.62 -18.71 9.76
C MET A 22 -3.18 -19.52 10.96
N TRP A 23 -3.94 -20.54 11.34
CA TRP A 23 -3.60 -21.44 12.44
C TRP A 23 -2.69 -22.55 11.93
N ALA A 24 -1.69 -22.94 12.71
CA ALA A 24 -0.77 -24.03 12.32
C ALA A 24 -1.52 -25.33 11.97
N ASN A 25 -2.60 -25.62 12.70
CA ASN A 25 -3.43 -26.81 12.51
C ASN A 25 -4.28 -26.81 11.22
N ASP A 26 -4.40 -25.67 10.54
CA ASP A 26 -5.12 -25.56 9.27
C ASP A 26 -4.21 -25.84 8.06
N ILE A 27 -2.89 -25.83 8.26
CA ILE A 27 -1.91 -25.99 7.18
C ILE A 27 -1.87 -27.46 6.75
N GLY A 28 -1.90 -27.69 5.43
CA GLY A 28 -1.95 -29.04 4.84
C GLY A 28 -3.35 -29.66 4.80
N ARG A 29 -4.40 -28.96 5.25
CA ARG A 29 -5.79 -29.37 5.08
C ARG A 29 -6.40 -28.71 3.85
N HIS A 30 -6.57 -29.46 2.76
CA HIS A 30 -7.10 -28.96 1.50
C HIS A 30 -8.51 -28.36 1.57
N ASP A 31 -9.31 -28.72 2.60
CA ASP A 31 -10.68 -28.21 2.79
C ASP A 31 -10.74 -26.91 3.61
N ALA A 32 -9.61 -26.31 3.99
CA ALA A 32 -9.59 -25.05 4.72
C ALA A 32 -10.09 -23.90 3.81
N SER A 33 -11.01 -23.09 4.33
CA SER A 33 -11.59 -21.90 3.66
C SER A 33 -10.55 -20.87 3.19
N ASN A 34 -9.32 -20.98 3.69
CA ASN A 34 -8.25 -20.02 3.42
C ASN A 34 -7.63 -20.21 2.02
N TYR A 35 -7.58 -21.44 1.50
CA TYR A 35 -7.00 -21.70 0.16
C TYR A 35 -7.90 -21.24 -0.99
N SER A 36 -9.23 -21.30 -0.83
CA SER A 36 -10.15 -20.74 -1.81
C SER A 36 -10.07 -19.22 -1.89
N LEU A 37 -9.83 -18.56 -0.75
CA LEU A 37 -9.56 -17.12 -0.69
C LEU A 37 -8.23 -16.80 -1.38
N LEU A 38 -7.15 -17.52 -1.08
CA LEU A 38 -5.84 -17.32 -1.72
C LEU A 38 -5.90 -17.50 -3.24
N ARG A 39 -6.64 -18.50 -3.72
CA ARG A 39 -6.94 -18.67 -5.16
C ARG A 39 -7.59 -17.41 -5.75
N THR A 40 -8.56 -16.85 -5.03
CA THR A 40 -9.27 -15.64 -5.45
C THR A 40 -8.31 -14.43 -5.48
N VAL A 41 -7.44 -14.31 -4.49
CA VAL A 41 -6.42 -13.24 -4.41
C VAL A 41 -5.45 -13.31 -5.59
N PHE A 42 -4.97 -14.50 -5.94
CA PHE A 42 -4.07 -14.69 -7.09
C PHE A 42 -4.74 -14.39 -8.44
N ASP A 43 -5.96 -14.89 -8.64
CA ASP A 43 -6.75 -14.63 -9.85
C ASP A 43 -7.00 -13.13 -10.04
N VAL A 44 -7.37 -12.46 -8.95
CA VAL A 44 -7.57 -11.01 -8.91
C VAL A 44 -6.28 -10.24 -9.19
N HIS A 45 -5.15 -10.65 -8.62
CA HIS A 45 -3.88 -9.94 -8.82
C HIS A 45 -3.46 -9.97 -10.29
N LEU A 46 -3.62 -11.11 -10.98
CA LEU A 46 -3.36 -11.19 -12.41
C LEU A 46 -4.27 -10.26 -13.22
N GLN A 47 -5.54 -10.12 -12.83
CA GLN A 47 -6.47 -9.21 -13.50
C GLN A 47 -6.07 -7.73 -13.32
N LEU A 48 -5.56 -7.35 -12.16
CA LEU A 48 -5.20 -5.97 -11.83
C LEU A 48 -3.82 -5.55 -12.34
N PHE A 49 -2.84 -6.45 -12.21
CA PHE A 49 -1.42 -6.12 -12.33
C PHE A 49 -0.73 -6.88 -13.44
N ALA A 50 -1.44 -7.57 -14.33
CA ALA A 50 -0.85 -8.20 -15.50
C ALA A 50 0.17 -7.26 -16.18
N HIS A 51 -0.24 -6.04 -16.51
CA HIS A 51 0.58 -5.10 -17.27
C HIS A 51 1.49 -4.22 -16.40
N GLN A 52 1.51 -4.41 -15.08
CA GLN A 52 2.33 -3.64 -14.18
C GLN A 52 3.36 -4.55 -13.51
N ASN A 53 4.64 -4.14 -13.53
CA ASN A 53 5.70 -4.88 -12.85
C ASN A 53 5.68 -4.61 -11.34
N THR A 54 4.61 -5.03 -10.67
CA THR A 54 4.36 -4.73 -9.26
C THR A 54 4.38 -6.01 -8.46
N LYS A 55 5.27 -6.04 -7.46
CA LYS A 55 5.27 -7.11 -6.49
C LYS A 55 4.45 -6.74 -5.26
N THR A 56 3.90 -7.76 -4.61
CA THR A 56 3.19 -7.62 -3.34
C THR A 56 3.78 -8.62 -2.35
N LEU A 57 4.09 -8.19 -1.13
CA LEU A 57 4.52 -9.10 -0.09
C LEU A 57 3.31 -9.83 0.52
N MET A 58 3.35 -11.15 0.56
CA MET A 58 2.44 -11.94 1.38
C MET A 58 3.16 -12.43 2.62
N LEU A 59 2.81 -11.86 3.77
CA LEU A 59 3.34 -12.25 5.07
C LEU A 59 2.40 -13.24 5.74
N PHE A 60 2.79 -14.50 5.79
CA PHE A 60 2.04 -15.54 6.48
C PHE A 60 2.40 -15.54 7.97
N VAL A 61 1.40 -15.25 8.80
CA VAL A 61 1.51 -15.29 10.26
C VAL A 61 0.85 -16.58 10.74
N ILE A 62 1.67 -17.53 11.14
CA ILE A 62 1.25 -18.86 11.60
C ILE A 62 1.01 -18.79 13.11
N ARG A 63 -0.24 -18.91 13.51
CA ARG A 63 -0.70 -18.83 14.89
C ARG A 63 -0.68 -20.19 15.57
N ASP A 64 -0.56 -20.15 16.89
CA ASP A 64 -0.54 -21.33 17.76
C ASP A 64 0.50 -22.34 17.32
N PHE A 65 1.66 -21.82 16.91
CA PHE A 65 2.75 -22.64 16.44
C PHE A 65 3.51 -23.24 17.62
N ASP A 66 3.56 -24.57 17.67
CA ASP A 66 4.38 -25.32 18.62
C ASP A 66 5.73 -25.64 17.98
N SER A 67 6.75 -24.86 18.36
CA SER A 67 8.12 -25.02 17.86
C SER A 67 8.80 -26.30 18.34
N ASP A 68 8.33 -26.90 19.44
CA ASP A 68 8.89 -28.13 19.97
C ASP A 68 8.36 -29.36 19.21
N ALA A 69 7.14 -29.27 18.69
CA ALA A 69 6.52 -30.33 17.90
C ALA A 69 7.03 -30.39 16.45
N MET A 70 7.29 -29.24 15.82
CA MET A 70 7.72 -29.19 14.41
C MET A 70 8.55 -27.93 14.09
N PRO A 71 9.64 -28.05 13.29
CA PRO A 71 10.38 -26.89 12.81
C PRO A 71 9.57 -26.04 11.82
N LEU A 72 9.71 -24.71 11.90
CA LEU A 72 8.98 -23.76 11.06
C LEU A 72 9.27 -24.00 9.57
N GLU A 73 10.47 -24.42 9.22
CA GLU A 73 10.91 -24.68 7.85
C GLU A 73 10.04 -25.73 7.16
N THR A 74 9.56 -26.72 7.90
CA THR A 74 8.69 -27.78 7.37
C THR A 74 7.32 -27.22 6.98
N VAL A 75 6.79 -26.32 7.81
CA VAL A 75 5.52 -25.64 7.55
C VAL A 75 5.65 -24.68 6.38
N VAL A 76 6.74 -23.91 6.35
CA VAL A 76 7.04 -23.00 5.24
C VAL A 76 7.13 -23.75 3.93
N GLN A 77 7.83 -24.89 3.89
CA GLN A 77 7.92 -25.71 2.69
C GLN A 77 6.54 -26.21 2.24
N THR A 78 5.77 -26.80 3.15
CA THR A 78 4.43 -27.34 2.86
C THR A 78 3.51 -26.23 2.30
N LEU A 79 3.49 -25.08 2.96
CA LEU A 79 2.67 -23.95 2.57
C LEU A 79 3.11 -23.37 1.22
N THR A 80 4.41 -23.27 0.98
CA THR A 80 4.95 -22.81 -0.32
C THR A 80 4.53 -23.75 -1.45
N GLU A 81 4.66 -25.07 -1.26
CA GLU A 81 4.23 -26.06 -2.25
C GLU A 81 2.72 -25.97 -2.54
N ASP A 82 1.90 -25.73 -1.52
CA ASP A 82 0.46 -25.56 -1.68
C ASP A 82 0.11 -24.26 -2.40
N LEU A 83 0.78 -23.14 -2.11
CA LEU A 83 0.60 -21.87 -2.83
C LEU A 83 0.96 -22.02 -4.31
N GLU A 84 2.04 -22.73 -4.64
CA GLU A 84 2.43 -23.03 -6.02
C GLU A 84 1.41 -23.91 -6.73
N LYS A 85 0.83 -24.91 -6.05
CA LYS A 85 -0.28 -25.72 -6.62
C LYS A 85 -1.50 -24.85 -6.89
N ILE A 86 -1.87 -23.96 -5.96
CA ILE A 86 -2.98 -23.02 -6.15
C ILE A 86 -2.69 -22.12 -7.35
N TRP A 87 -1.49 -21.57 -7.44
CA TRP A 87 -1.05 -20.75 -8.58
C TRP A 87 -1.07 -21.52 -9.90
N ALA A 88 -0.63 -22.78 -9.93
CA ALA A 88 -0.70 -23.61 -11.13
C ALA A 88 -2.15 -23.86 -11.58
N SER A 89 -3.08 -23.94 -10.63
CA SER A 89 -4.48 -24.29 -10.89
C SER A 89 -5.38 -23.12 -11.32
N ILE A 90 -4.91 -21.86 -11.27
CA ILE A 90 -5.68 -20.69 -11.77
C ILE A 90 -5.57 -20.55 -13.30
N SER A 91 -6.63 -20.00 -13.91
CA SER A 91 -6.67 -19.74 -15.35
C SER A 91 -5.88 -18.48 -15.67
N LYS A 92 -4.68 -18.62 -16.24
CA LYS A 92 -3.83 -17.49 -16.62
C LYS A 92 -4.15 -17.02 -18.05
N PRO A 93 -4.13 -15.70 -18.33
CA PRO A 93 -4.17 -15.19 -19.70
C PRO A 93 -2.97 -15.68 -20.52
N GLU A 94 -3.08 -15.68 -21.86
CA GLU A 94 -2.03 -16.22 -22.76
C GLU A 94 -0.65 -15.59 -22.50
N ASP A 95 -0.61 -14.28 -22.25
CA ASP A 95 0.62 -13.53 -22.00
C ASP A 95 1.34 -13.94 -20.71
N TYR A 96 0.64 -14.56 -19.76
CA TYR A 96 1.16 -14.95 -18.43
C TYR A 96 1.12 -16.46 -18.20
N ALA A 97 0.95 -17.25 -19.26
CA ALA A 97 0.84 -18.72 -19.15
C ALA A 97 2.06 -19.35 -18.46
N ALA A 98 3.26 -18.79 -18.65
CA ALA A 98 4.51 -19.27 -18.06
C ALA A 98 4.90 -18.56 -16.74
N ALA A 99 4.12 -17.58 -16.30
CA ALA A 99 4.48 -16.75 -15.16
C ALA A 99 4.45 -17.54 -13.84
N GLN A 100 5.46 -17.31 -13.01
CA GLN A 100 5.63 -17.93 -11.70
C GLN A 100 4.97 -17.10 -10.62
N LEU A 101 4.65 -17.72 -9.49
CA LEU A 101 4.09 -17.00 -8.34
C LEU A 101 5.06 -15.90 -7.86
N SER A 102 6.36 -16.22 -7.85
CA SER A 102 7.45 -15.34 -7.44
C SER A 102 7.68 -14.11 -8.34
N ASP A 103 7.08 -14.09 -9.53
CA ASP A 103 7.11 -12.90 -10.40
C ASP A 103 6.22 -11.79 -9.83
N PHE A 104 5.15 -12.14 -9.11
CA PHE A 104 4.14 -11.21 -8.60
C PHE A 104 4.13 -11.08 -7.08
N PHE A 105 4.54 -12.13 -6.37
CA PHE A 105 4.49 -12.17 -4.91
C PHE A 105 5.84 -12.56 -4.32
N ASP A 106 6.28 -11.78 -3.35
CA ASP A 106 7.31 -12.22 -2.41
C ASP A 106 6.58 -12.88 -1.23
N LEU A 107 7.03 -14.06 -0.82
CA LEU A 107 6.45 -14.80 0.30
C LEU A 107 7.38 -14.70 1.51
N ASP A 108 6.82 -14.37 2.66
CA ASP A 108 7.54 -14.29 3.93
C ASP A 108 6.68 -14.93 5.03
N PHE A 109 7.33 -15.48 6.05
CA PHE A 109 6.69 -16.32 7.04
C PHE A 109 7.17 -15.95 8.43
N THR A 110 6.25 -16.00 9.38
CA THR A 110 6.55 -15.85 10.80
C THR A 110 5.59 -16.70 11.60
N SER A 111 6.06 -17.24 12.72
CA SER A 111 5.22 -17.96 13.66
C SER A 111 4.99 -17.12 14.91
N LEU A 112 3.78 -17.18 15.44
CA LEU A 112 3.45 -16.71 16.78
C LEU A 112 3.01 -17.92 17.61
N PRO A 113 3.53 -18.06 18.84
CA PRO A 113 3.10 -19.12 19.75
C PRO A 113 1.63 -18.90 20.17
N HIS A 114 1.08 -19.85 20.92
CA HIS A 114 -0.31 -19.79 21.37
C HIS A 114 -0.57 -18.56 22.23
N ILE A 115 -1.63 -17.80 21.91
CA ILE A 115 -2.06 -16.66 22.73
C ILE A 115 -2.86 -17.18 23.93
N ASN A 116 -2.20 -17.31 25.07
CA ASN A 116 -2.90 -17.50 26.33
C ASN A 116 -3.34 -16.13 26.83
N ASP A 117 -4.50 -15.64 26.34
CA ASP A 117 -5.15 -14.44 26.87
C ASP A 117 -5.63 -14.71 28.29
N SER A 118 -4.72 -14.58 29.24
CA SER A 118 -5.00 -14.75 30.64
C SER A 118 -5.42 -13.42 31.25
N PHE A 119 -6.55 -12.88 30.79
CA PHE A 119 -7.12 -11.67 31.38
C PHE A 119 -8.15 -11.97 32.48
N ASP A 120 -8.68 -13.19 32.53
CA ASP A 120 -9.64 -13.59 33.56
C ASP A 120 -9.27 -14.92 34.23
N LEU A 121 -9.29 -14.88 35.56
CA LEU A 121 -9.22 -15.98 36.54
C LEU A 121 -7.83 -16.27 37.14
N ASP A 122 -7.88 -16.29 38.47
CA ASP A 122 -6.90 -16.53 39.55
C ASP A 122 -6.05 -17.84 39.42
N PHE A 123 -6.08 -18.51 38.26
CA PHE A 123 -5.38 -19.77 37.95
C PHE A 123 -4.11 -19.58 37.12
N THR A 124 -3.74 -18.33 36.83
CA THR A 124 -2.61 -17.85 36.01
C THR A 124 -1.21 -18.09 36.58
N SER A 125 -1.08 -18.88 37.64
CA SER A 125 0.18 -19.06 38.38
C SER A 125 1.02 -20.23 37.87
N LEU A 126 0.57 -20.98 36.85
CA LEU A 126 1.35 -22.08 36.30
C LEU A 126 2.53 -21.55 35.45
N PRO A 127 3.77 -22.00 35.70
CA PRO A 127 4.98 -21.47 35.05
C PRO A 127 4.94 -21.52 33.50
N LEU A 128 4.35 -22.59 32.96
CA LEU A 128 4.28 -22.83 31.51
C LEU A 128 3.43 -21.77 30.78
N ILE A 129 2.29 -21.39 31.36
CA ILE A 129 1.33 -20.46 30.75
C ILE A 129 1.92 -19.04 30.68
N LYS A 130 2.65 -18.62 31.73
CA LYS A 130 3.35 -17.32 31.74
C LYS A 130 4.49 -17.26 30.73
N TYR A 131 5.21 -18.37 30.56
CA TYR A 131 6.31 -18.47 29.61
C TYR A 131 5.81 -18.34 28.17
N GLU A 132 4.73 -19.03 27.80
CA GLU A 132 4.12 -18.92 26.47
C GLU A 132 3.60 -17.50 26.15
N ALA A 133 2.97 -16.84 27.12
CA ALA A 133 2.51 -15.46 26.95
C ALA A 133 3.68 -14.46 26.77
N GLN A 134 4.76 -14.62 27.53
CA GLN A 134 5.98 -13.80 27.37
C GLN A 134 6.63 -14.02 26.01
N MET A 135 6.73 -15.27 25.55
CA MET A 135 7.24 -15.59 24.23
C MET A 135 6.38 -15.00 23.12
N PHE A 136 5.05 -15.00 23.28
CA PHE A 136 4.16 -14.35 22.33
C PHE A 136 4.46 -12.85 22.23
N ASP A 137 4.55 -12.15 23.35
CA ASP A 137 4.86 -10.73 23.39
C ASP A 137 6.23 -10.43 22.76
N GLU A 138 7.26 -11.23 23.08
CA GLU A 138 8.60 -11.11 22.49
C GLU A 138 8.57 -11.28 20.96
N GLN A 139 7.85 -12.29 20.45
CA GLN A 139 7.73 -12.54 19.01
C GLN A 139 6.90 -11.46 18.30
N VAL A 140 5.87 -10.92 18.96
CA VAL A 140 5.12 -9.77 18.44
C VAL A 140 5.99 -8.51 18.37
N LEU A 141 6.83 -8.27 19.38
CA LEU A 141 7.79 -7.16 19.35
C LEU A 141 8.82 -7.34 18.23
N ALA A 142 9.37 -8.54 18.07
CA ALA A 142 10.29 -8.84 16.97
C ALA A 142 9.61 -8.67 15.60
N LEU A 143 8.35 -9.09 15.47
CA LEU A 143 7.57 -8.87 14.26
C LEU A 143 7.33 -7.38 13.99
N ARG A 144 6.98 -6.60 15.02
CA ARG A 144 6.81 -5.15 14.91
C ARG A 144 8.09 -4.48 14.42
N ASP A 145 9.24 -4.90 14.92
CA ASP A 145 10.53 -4.30 14.54
C ASP A 145 10.80 -4.47 13.03
N ARG A 146 10.35 -5.55 12.40
CA ARG A 146 10.37 -5.72 10.93
C ARG A 146 9.55 -4.69 10.15
N PHE A 147 8.53 -4.08 10.76
CA PHE A 147 7.73 -3.03 10.15
C PHE A 147 8.29 -1.62 10.41
N THR A 148 8.98 -1.43 11.54
CA THR A 148 9.38 -0.09 12.00
C THR A 148 10.86 0.23 11.81
N ASP A 149 11.74 -0.77 11.93
CA ASP A 149 13.19 -0.61 11.82
C ASP A 149 13.64 -0.88 10.37
N LYS A 150 14.05 0.18 9.68
CA LYS A 150 14.50 0.14 8.29
C LYS A 150 15.83 -0.58 8.10
N ASP A 151 16.63 -0.67 9.14
CA ASP A 151 17.93 -1.35 9.11
C ASP A 151 17.80 -2.83 9.49
N HIS A 152 16.59 -3.29 9.84
CA HIS A 152 16.31 -4.68 10.15
C HIS A 152 16.58 -5.58 8.93
N SER A 153 17.25 -6.71 9.14
CA SER A 153 17.63 -7.64 8.06
C SER A 153 16.42 -8.22 7.31
N GLN A 154 15.28 -8.31 7.99
CA GLN A 154 13.98 -8.75 7.44
C GLN A 154 12.97 -7.60 7.35
N TYR A 155 13.41 -6.37 7.05
CA TYR A 155 12.52 -5.23 6.88
C TYR A 155 11.49 -5.49 5.76
N ILE A 156 10.23 -5.18 6.05
CA ILE A 156 9.08 -5.59 5.24
C ILE A 156 8.87 -4.69 4.01
N PHE A 157 9.05 -3.37 4.15
CA PHE A 157 8.69 -2.45 3.07
C PHE A 157 9.86 -2.25 2.10
N LYS A 158 9.70 -2.75 0.87
CA LYS A 158 10.68 -2.59 -0.22
C LYS A 158 10.19 -1.58 -1.25
N GLU A 159 11.13 -0.91 -1.93
CA GLU A 159 10.80 0.03 -3.02
C GLU A 159 10.04 -0.66 -4.16
N GLU A 160 10.32 -1.94 -4.41
CA GLU A 160 9.64 -2.78 -5.40
C GLU A 160 8.12 -2.92 -5.18
N TYR A 161 7.65 -2.79 -3.93
CA TYR A 161 6.22 -2.90 -3.60
C TYR A 161 5.48 -1.56 -3.73
N SER A 162 6.20 -0.45 -3.54
CA SER A 162 5.68 0.92 -3.45
C SER A 162 5.78 1.71 -4.76
N ALA A 163 6.74 1.38 -5.63
CA ALA A 163 7.08 2.15 -6.83
C ALA A 163 5.89 2.34 -7.80
N SER A 164 5.02 1.35 -7.91
CA SER A 164 3.85 1.36 -8.81
C SER A 164 2.55 1.79 -8.13
N ARG A 165 2.56 1.96 -6.80
CA ARG A 165 1.38 2.28 -5.98
C ARG A 165 1.52 3.62 -5.26
N SER A 166 2.47 4.45 -5.71
CA SER A 166 2.80 5.70 -5.06
C SER A 166 1.65 6.70 -5.18
N VAL A 167 0.82 6.74 -4.14
CA VAL A 167 -0.25 7.72 -3.97
C VAL A 167 0.14 8.61 -2.78
N PRO A 168 0.22 9.93 -2.98
CA PRO A 168 0.39 10.87 -1.87
C PRO A 168 -0.68 10.69 -0.79
N VAL A 169 -0.31 10.83 0.48
CA VAL A 169 -1.22 10.59 1.63
C VAL A 169 -2.49 11.45 1.60
N ASP A 170 -2.39 12.67 1.08
CA ASP A 170 -3.54 13.56 0.88
C ASP A 170 -4.48 13.06 -0.22
N GLY A 171 -3.98 12.31 -1.20
CA GLY A 171 -4.76 11.67 -2.26
C GLY A 171 -5.33 10.28 -1.90
N LEU A 172 -4.89 9.67 -0.80
CA LEU A 172 -5.21 8.27 -0.48
C LEU A 172 -6.71 8.00 -0.33
N SER A 173 -7.47 8.91 0.29
CA SER A 173 -8.91 8.74 0.48
C SER A 173 -9.68 8.76 -0.85
N LEU A 174 -9.31 9.65 -1.76
CA LEU A 174 -9.91 9.73 -3.10
C LEU A 174 -9.54 8.50 -3.92
N TYR A 175 -8.27 8.07 -3.87
CA TYR A 175 -7.83 6.84 -4.53
C TYR A 175 -8.62 5.63 -4.03
N ALA A 176 -8.68 5.43 -2.71
CA ALA A 176 -9.42 4.31 -2.13
C ALA A 176 -10.92 4.35 -2.50
N SER A 177 -11.56 5.53 -2.46
CA SER A 177 -12.96 5.65 -2.88
C SER A 177 -13.15 5.28 -4.35
N GLY A 178 -12.31 5.81 -5.25
CA GLY A 178 -12.40 5.52 -6.69
C GLY A 178 -12.20 4.03 -7.00
N ILE A 179 -11.22 3.39 -6.35
CA ILE A 179 -11.00 1.95 -6.46
C ILE A 179 -12.23 1.18 -5.98
N TRP A 180 -12.79 1.55 -4.82
CA TRP A 180 -13.97 0.89 -4.27
C TRP A 180 -15.20 1.01 -5.18
N ASP A 181 -15.45 2.18 -5.76
CA ASP A 181 -16.58 2.42 -6.67
C ASP A 181 -16.48 1.54 -7.94
N VAL A 182 -15.28 1.43 -8.52
CA VAL A 182 -15.03 0.57 -9.69
C VAL A 182 -15.26 -0.91 -9.34
N ILE A 183 -14.78 -1.37 -8.19
CA ILE A 183 -15.00 -2.73 -7.69
C ILE A 183 -16.49 -2.97 -7.41
N GLN A 184 -17.19 -1.99 -6.85
CA GLN A 184 -18.61 -2.11 -6.55
C GLN A 184 -19.44 -2.30 -7.82
N ASP A 185 -19.11 -1.55 -8.86
CA ASP A 185 -19.75 -1.60 -10.18
C ASP A 185 -19.37 -2.82 -11.03
N ASN A 186 -18.45 -3.68 -10.55
CA ASN A 186 -17.85 -4.79 -11.29
C ASN A 186 -17.27 -4.37 -12.66
N LYS A 187 -16.76 -3.15 -12.76
CA LYS A 187 -16.02 -2.68 -13.93
C LYS A 187 -14.58 -3.20 -13.85
N ASP A 188 -13.94 -3.32 -15.01
CA ASP A 188 -12.51 -3.65 -15.05
C ASP A 188 -11.71 -2.56 -14.33
N LEU A 189 -10.90 -2.96 -13.35
CA LEU A 189 -10.15 -2.05 -12.50
C LEU A 189 -8.80 -1.75 -13.15
N ASP A 190 -8.65 -0.52 -13.66
CA ASP A 190 -7.42 0.00 -14.24
C ASP A 190 -6.72 0.96 -13.26
N ILE A 191 -5.83 0.42 -12.44
CA ILE A 191 -5.08 1.15 -11.41
C ILE A 191 -4.23 2.31 -11.96
N PRO A 192 -3.43 2.16 -13.03
CA PRO A 192 -2.61 3.26 -13.53
C PRO A 192 -3.47 4.46 -13.99
N SER A 193 -4.59 4.21 -14.67
CA SER A 193 -5.53 5.28 -15.05
C SER A 193 -6.12 6.03 -13.83
N GLN A 194 -6.41 5.32 -12.73
CA GLN A 194 -6.91 5.94 -11.50
C GLN A 194 -5.85 6.83 -10.83
N GLN A 195 -4.58 6.40 -10.82
CA GLN A 195 -3.49 7.20 -10.30
C GLN A 195 -3.26 8.47 -11.12
N GLU A 196 -3.26 8.35 -12.45
CA GLU A 196 -3.12 9.50 -13.36
C GLU A 196 -4.28 10.48 -13.20
N MET A 197 -5.51 9.99 -13.12
CA MET A 197 -6.70 10.81 -12.88
C MET A 197 -6.59 11.60 -11.58
N LEU A 198 -6.25 10.93 -10.48
CA LEU A 198 -6.07 11.57 -9.18
C LEU A 198 -4.96 12.62 -9.22
N ALA A 199 -3.83 12.29 -9.85
CA ALA A 199 -2.71 13.20 -9.96
C ALA A 199 -3.11 14.45 -10.77
N SER A 200 -3.87 14.30 -11.86
CA SER A 200 -4.37 15.43 -12.66
C SER A 200 -5.31 16.31 -11.84
N LEU A 201 -6.27 15.72 -11.12
CA LEU A 201 -7.20 16.45 -10.27
C LEU A 201 -6.44 17.28 -9.21
N ARG A 202 -5.44 16.68 -8.57
CA ARG A 202 -4.59 17.38 -7.59
C ARG A 202 -3.78 18.51 -8.22
N CYS A 203 -3.25 18.32 -9.42
CA CYS A 203 -2.58 19.40 -10.15
C CYS A 203 -3.52 20.56 -10.45
N ASP A 204 -4.79 20.29 -10.78
CA ASP A 204 -5.79 21.34 -11.04
C ASP A 204 -6.19 22.10 -9.78
N GLU A 205 -6.38 21.41 -8.65
CA GLU A 205 -6.64 22.04 -7.35
C GLU A 205 -5.47 22.95 -6.95
N LEU A 206 -4.23 22.45 -7.04
CA LEU A 206 -3.04 23.23 -6.72
C LEU A 206 -2.84 24.43 -7.64
N ALA A 207 -3.10 24.27 -8.95
CA ALA A 207 -3.05 25.38 -9.89
C ALA A 207 -4.09 26.45 -9.54
N THR A 208 -5.29 26.04 -9.15
CA THR A 208 -6.37 26.95 -8.73
C THR A 208 -5.98 27.71 -7.46
N GLU A 209 -5.47 27.02 -6.42
CA GLU A 209 -5.00 27.68 -5.20
C GLU A 209 -3.85 28.66 -5.47
N CYS A 210 -2.89 28.29 -6.31
CA CYS A 210 -1.79 29.17 -6.70
C CYS A 210 -2.32 30.42 -7.43
N LYS A 211 -3.30 30.23 -8.31
CA LYS A 211 -3.93 31.33 -9.05
C LYS A 211 -4.68 32.28 -8.12
N GLU A 212 -5.48 31.77 -7.17
CA GLU A 212 -6.20 32.60 -6.21
C GLU A 212 -5.25 33.45 -5.34
N LEU A 213 -4.11 32.88 -4.92
CA LEU A 213 -3.08 33.62 -4.19
C LEU A 213 -2.44 34.73 -5.04
N ILE A 214 -2.10 34.42 -6.30
CA ILE A 214 -1.54 35.40 -7.24
C ILE A 214 -2.56 36.51 -7.49
N ASP A 215 -3.83 36.18 -7.74
CA ASP A 215 -4.90 37.15 -7.97
C ASP A 215 -5.14 38.03 -6.74
N GLY A 216 -5.15 37.45 -5.54
CA GLY A 216 -5.25 38.19 -4.28
C GLY A 216 -4.14 39.22 -4.11
N PHE A 217 -2.89 38.82 -4.38
CA PHE A 217 -1.76 39.73 -4.35
C PHE A 217 -1.84 40.80 -5.44
N LEU A 218 -2.16 40.43 -6.68
CA LEU A 218 -2.30 41.37 -7.79
C LEU A 218 -3.36 42.43 -7.49
N ASN A 219 -4.46 42.05 -6.83
CA ASN A 219 -5.49 42.97 -6.39
C ASN A 219 -4.98 43.94 -5.31
N GLN A 220 -4.23 43.45 -4.31
CA GLN A 220 -3.59 44.32 -3.32
C GLN A 220 -2.58 45.28 -3.96
N ALA A 221 -1.70 44.77 -4.83
CA ALA A 221 -0.72 45.58 -5.53
C ALA A 221 -1.38 46.66 -6.41
N ARG A 222 -2.46 46.31 -7.13
CA ARG A 222 -3.26 47.28 -7.91
C ARG A 222 -3.85 48.37 -7.03
N GLN A 223 -4.39 48.03 -5.86
CA GLN A 223 -4.92 49.02 -4.91
C GLN A 223 -3.82 49.99 -4.43
N THR A 224 -2.64 49.47 -4.06
CA THR A 224 -1.50 50.30 -3.63
C THR A 224 -0.99 51.20 -4.76
N LEU A 225 -0.95 50.68 -6.00
CA LEU A 225 -0.46 51.40 -7.17
C LEU A 225 -1.42 52.52 -7.60
N ASN A 226 -2.74 52.31 -7.45
CA ASN A 226 -3.75 53.36 -7.66
C ASN A 226 -3.66 54.50 -6.62
N GLN A 227 -3.11 54.24 -5.44
CA GLN A 227 -2.88 55.24 -4.40
C GLN A 227 -1.54 55.99 -4.55
N CYS A 228 -0.63 55.49 -5.39
CA CYS A 228 0.73 56.01 -5.53
C CYS A 228 0.90 56.86 -6.81
N LYS A 229 1.49 58.06 -6.70
CA LYS A 229 1.72 58.99 -7.85
C LYS A 229 2.94 58.64 -8.72
N ARG A 230 3.83 57.73 -8.29
CA ARG A 230 5.00 57.27 -9.07
C ARG A 230 4.83 55.81 -9.47
N ARG A 231 4.83 55.56 -10.79
CA ARG A 231 4.86 54.22 -11.37
C ARG A 231 6.31 53.72 -11.44
N VAL A 232 6.69 52.82 -10.54
CA VAL A 232 7.97 52.10 -10.60
C VAL A 232 7.75 50.76 -11.32
N ALA A 233 8.76 50.25 -12.02
CA ALA A 233 8.70 48.96 -12.73
C ALA A 233 8.54 47.79 -11.75
N PHE A 234 7.33 47.25 -11.66
CA PHE A 234 6.95 46.14 -10.77
C PHE A 234 7.28 44.75 -11.33
N THR A 235 7.63 44.66 -12.61
CA THR A 235 7.83 43.40 -13.35
C THR A 235 8.84 42.44 -12.70
N PRO A 236 10.01 42.89 -12.21
CA PRO A 236 10.98 41.99 -11.58
C PRO A 236 10.50 41.42 -10.25
N HIS A 237 9.74 42.21 -9.48
CA HIS A 237 9.14 41.76 -8.22
C HIS A 237 8.01 40.74 -8.46
N LEU A 238 7.19 40.96 -9.49
CA LEU A 238 6.17 40.00 -9.90
C LEU A 238 6.78 38.67 -10.34
N GLN A 239 7.85 38.69 -11.15
CA GLN A 239 8.55 37.46 -11.56
C GLN A 239 9.18 36.72 -10.39
N ALA A 240 9.89 37.43 -9.50
CA ALA A 240 10.49 36.81 -8.31
C ALA A 240 9.42 36.21 -7.39
N MET A 241 8.25 36.84 -7.29
CA MET A 241 7.15 36.36 -6.48
C MET A 241 6.47 35.13 -7.09
N VAL A 242 6.14 35.14 -8.38
CA VAL A 242 5.59 33.96 -9.07
C VAL A 242 6.53 32.76 -8.89
N GLN A 243 7.84 32.98 -9.07
CA GLN A 243 8.85 31.96 -8.80
C GLN A 243 8.84 31.51 -7.33
N SER A 244 8.67 32.41 -6.37
CA SER A 244 8.58 32.06 -4.95
C SER A 244 7.30 31.30 -4.59
N THR A 245 6.13 31.64 -5.13
CA THR A 245 4.87 30.94 -4.85
C THR A 245 4.90 29.53 -5.41
N VAL A 246 5.42 29.38 -6.63
CA VAL A 246 5.71 28.08 -7.24
C VAL A 246 6.75 27.33 -6.41
N SER A 247 7.81 27.98 -5.94
CA SER A 247 8.91 27.33 -5.21
C SER A 247 8.67 27.11 -3.71
N ILE A 248 7.66 27.70 -3.06
CA ILE A 248 7.36 27.51 -1.63
C ILE A 248 6.40 26.35 -1.42
N ARG A 249 5.44 26.15 -2.33
CA ARG A 249 4.46 25.05 -2.22
C ARG A 249 4.82 23.80 -3.03
N SER A 250 5.79 23.90 -3.94
CA SER A 250 6.18 22.77 -4.80
C SER A 250 7.34 21.88 -4.35
N PRO A 251 8.36 22.26 -3.55
CA PRO A 251 9.56 21.43 -3.44
C PRO A 251 9.33 20.11 -2.69
N ASP A 252 8.50 20.15 -1.63
CA ASP A 252 8.21 18.96 -0.80
C ASP A 252 7.04 18.11 -1.35
N ARG A 253 6.24 18.67 -2.27
CA ARG A 253 5.09 18.00 -2.91
C ARG A 253 5.34 17.58 -4.37
N ARG A 254 6.24 18.24 -5.11
CA ARG A 254 6.70 17.84 -6.46
C ARG A 254 7.51 16.57 -6.44
N SER A 255 8.35 16.39 -5.42
CA SER A 255 9.18 15.19 -5.26
C SER A 255 8.34 13.92 -5.13
N ARG A 256 7.07 14.05 -4.75
CA ARG A 256 6.10 12.96 -4.57
C ARG A 256 5.16 12.78 -5.77
N MET A 257 5.26 13.61 -6.80
CA MET A 257 4.49 13.46 -8.04
C MET A 257 5.29 12.70 -9.09
N PRO A 258 4.64 11.88 -9.94
CA PRO A 258 5.28 11.33 -11.12
C PRO A 258 5.89 12.45 -11.98
N LYS A 259 7.12 12.26 -12.48
CA LYS A 259 7.91 13.32 -13.17
C LYS A 259 7.16 14.04 -14.30
N GLY A 260 6.22 13.38 -14.97
CA GLY A 260 5.39 13.98 -16.02
C GLY A 260 4.38 15.02 -15.52
N LEU A 261 3.83 14.84 -14.32
CA LEU A 261 2.82 15.73 -13.74
C LEU A 261 3.41 17.00 -13.13
N ALA A 262 4.65 16.95 -12.65
CA ALA A 262 5.35 18.15 -12.18
C ALA A 262 5.53 19.19 -13.31
N LEU A 263 5.79 18.71 -14.54
CA LEU A 263 5.87 19.54 -15.75
C LEU A 263 4.51 20.09 -16.18
N ASP A 264 3.43 19.33 -15.96
CA ASP A 264 2.08 19.76 -16.34
C ASP A 264 1.54 20.84 -15.37
N LEU A 265 1.85 20.72 -14.08
CA LEU A 265 1.59 21.77 -13.09
C LEU A 265 2.34 23.07 -13.45
N GLU A 266 3.59 22.99 -13.91
CA GLU A 266 4.34 24.18 -14.37
C GLU A 266 3.73 24.85 -15.60
N ARG A 267 3.07 24.08 -16.47
CA ARG A 267 2.36 24.65 -17.63
C ARG A 267 1.02 25.27 -17.26
N LYS A 268 0.36 24.76 -16.23
CA LYS A 268 -0.96 25.22 -15.78
C LYS A 268 -0.90 26.49 -14.92
N VAL A 269 0.18 26.70 -14.17
CA VAL A 269 0.45 27.92 -13.38
C VAL A 269 1.03 29.03 -14.25
#